data_AF-A0A5M4AXM5-F1
#
_entry.id   AF-A0A5M4AXM5-F1
#
_cell.length_a   1.000
_cell.length_b   1.000
_cell.length_c   1.000
_cell.angle_alpha   90.00
_cell.angle_beta   90.00
_cell.angle_gamma   90.00
#
_symmetry.space_group_name_H-M   'P 1'
#
loop_
_entity.id
_entity.type
_entity.pdbx_description
1 polymer ?
#
loop_
_entity_poly.entity_id
_entity_poly.type
_entity_poly.pdbx_seq_one_letter_code
_entity_poly.pdbx_strand_id
1 'polypeptide(L)'
;MNKKLQLFGIIFLLLGTIIWSCSKEKDNRIIVAADGSGDYATVQAAINAVPSSSKETTVIYIKSGVYKEKVVVPADKQNIHFIGEDAKNTIITWDDYSGKGDINTFTSYTLKIMGNHILMENLTIENSEGLRGQAVALDVEGDQCMFKNCRIVGNQDTLYAAGDNARQYFKHCHIEGTTDFIFGSSTAVFQECDILCKKQSFITAARTPQGQPFGYVFMNCKIEAAPSIGQVFLARPWRAYANVVFMNCQLGGFIRPEGWSNWHDTDRYKTAFYAEYHNTGAGADTTQRVSWSHQLTNEQAQKYTVENILGLNRWKLK
;
A
#
# COMPACT_ATOMS: atom_id res chain seq x y z
N MET A 1 -42.99 64.92 48.28
CA MET A 1 -43.68 63.95 47.40
C MET A 1 -43.27 64.26 45.96
N ASN A 2 -42.35 63.46 45.37
CA ASN A 2 -42.03 63.29 43.91
C ASN A 2 -41.85 64.58 43.02
N LYS A 3 -40.77 64.83 42.26
CA LYS A 3 -39.98 63.95 41.39
C LYS A 3 -38.58 64.54 41.08
N LYS A 4 -37.62 63.60 41.08
CA LYS A 4 -36.30 63.49 40.43
C LYS A 4 -35.85 64.59 39.45
N LEU A 5 -34.69 65.15 39.80
CA LEU A 5 -33.73 65.89 38.97
C LEU A 5 -33.09 64.95 37.93
N GLN A 6 -32.92 65.47 36.70
CA GLN A 6 -32.25 64.80 35.59
C GLN A 6 -30.75 64.63 35.89
N LEU A 7 -30.20 63.42 35.68
CA LEU A 7 -28.76 63.21 35.58
C LEU A 7 -28.47 62.49 34.25
N PHE A 8 -27.81 63.22 33.36
CA PHE A 8 -27.37 62.81 32.03
C PHE A 8 -25.88 62.44 32.08
N GLY A 9 -25.51 61.30 31.46
CA GLY A 9 -24.14 60.93 31.05
C GLY A 9 -23.20 60.57 32.21
N ILE A 10 -22.42 59.48 32.20
CA ILE A 10 -21.61 58.92 31.12
C ILE A 10 -21.44 57.42 31.46
N ILE A 11 -21.94 56.53 30.61
CA ILE A 11 -21.55 55.11 30.64
C ILE A 11 -20.41 54.96 29.63
N PHE A 12 -19.21 54.76 30.16
CA PHE A 12 -18.01 54.45 29.37
C PHE A 12 -18.16 53.01 28.83
N LEU A 13 -18.62 52.87 27.59
CA LEU A 13 -18.68 51.60 26.87
C LEU A 13 -17.25 51.25 26.41
N LEU A 14 -16.57 50.44 27.22
CA LEU A 14 -15.36 49.71 26.81
C LEU A 14 -15.75 48.69 25.74
N LEU A 15 -15.78 49.12 24.49
CA LEU A 15 -15.75 48.26 23.31
C LEU A 15 -14.37 47.60 23.24
N GLY A 16 -14.23 46.47 23.94
CA GLY A 16 -13.12 45.55 23.74
C GLY A 16 -13.18 45.02 22.32
N THR A 17 -12.28 45.49 21.46
CA THR A 17 -12.03 44.90 20.15
C THR A 17 -11.44 43.50 20.37
N ILE A 18 -12.30 42.49 20.35
CA ILE A 18 -11.88 41.10 20.19
C ILE A 18 -11.35 40.99 18.76
N ILE A 19 -10.04 41.17 18.60
CA ILE A 19 -9.33 40.82 17.37
C ILE A 19 -9.39 39.30 17.30
N TRP A 20 -10.37 38.79 16.54
CA TRP A 20 -10.41 37.39 16.17
C TRP A 20 -9.28 37.17 15.18
N SER A 21 -8.10 36.81 15.70
CA SER A 21 -7.00 36.35 14.86
C SER A 21 -7.44 35.02 14.27
N CYS A 22 -7.99 35.06 13.06
CA CYS A 22 -8.18 33.88 12.24
C CYS A 22 -6.78 33.40 11.88
N SER A 23 -6.21 32.50 12.68
CA SER A 23 -5.00 31.78 12.29
C SER A 23 -5.33 31.03 11.02
N LYS A 24 -4.85 31.51 9.87
CA LYS A 24 -4.81 30.73 8.64
C LYS A 24 -4.11 29.42 9.00
N GLU A 25 -4.86 28.33 8.94
CA GLU A 25 -4.28 27.01 9.01
C GLU A 25 -3.20 26.96 7.94
N LYS A 26 -1.97 26.65 8.34
CA LYS A 26 -0.84 26.63 7.42
C LYS A 26 -1.09 25.46 6.46
N ASP A 27 -1.51 25.76 5.24
CA ASP A 27 -1.66 24.76 4.19
C ASP A 27 -0.27 24.17 3.89
N ASN A 28 0.10 23.09 4.57
CA ASN A 28 1.35 22.35 4.40
C ASN A 28 1.30 21.50 3.12
N ARG A 29 0.68 22.02 2.06
CA ARG A 29 0.56 21.37 0.77
C ARG A 29 1.68 21.83 -0.16
N ILE A 30 2.37 20.86 -0.73
CA ILE A 30 3.33 21.02 -1.80
C ILE A 30 2.67 20.53 -3.08
N ILE A 31 2.68 21.35 -4.14
CA ILE A 31 2.13 21.00 -5.44
C ILE A 31 3.26 20.55 -6.36
N VAL A 32 3.12 19.36 -6.94
CA VAL A 32 4.01 18.83 -7.98
C VAL A 32 3.29 18.87 -9.30
N ALA A 33 3.93 19.46 -10.32
CA ALA A 33 3.39 19.51 -11.68
C ALA A 33 4.52 19.47 -12.71
N ALA A 34 4.52 18.46 -13.58
CA ALA A 34 5.55 18.29 -14.60
C ALA A 34 5.62 19.46 -15.61
N ASP A 35 4.53 20.22 -15.78
CA ASP A 35 4.44 21.39 -16.66
C ASP A 35 4.99 22.68 -16.03
N GLY A 36 5.48 22.63 -14.79
CA GLY A 36 6.01 23.77 -14.06
C GLY A 36 4.95 24.66 -13.39
N SER A 37 3.67 24.27 -13.40
CA SER A 37 2.58 25.01 -12.76
C SER A 37 2.42 24.73 -11.25
N GLY A 38 3.36 24.00 -10.64
CA GLY A 38 3.41 23.65 -9.22
C GLY A 38 4.66 24.22 -8.52
N ASP A 39 4.82 23.91 -7.24
CA ASP A 39 6.00 24.30 -6.45
C ASP A 39 7.26 23.54 -6.90
N TYR A 40 7.09 22.29 -7.34
CA TYR A 40 8.15 21.44 -7.88
C TYR A 40 7.73 20.75 -9.18
N ALA A 41 8.69 20.50 -10.07
CA ALA A 41 8.47 19.75 -11.30
C ALA A 41 8.58 18.22 -11.13
N THR A 42 9.20 17.76 -10.03
CA THR A 42 9.44 16.34 -9.76
C THR A 42 8.98 15.95 -8.36
N VAL A 43 8.61 14.68 -8.21
CA VAL A 43 8.17 14.10 -6.94
C VAL A 43 9.33 14.05 -5.95
N GLN A 44 10.54 13.67 -6.40
CA GLN A 44 11.71 13.61 -5.53
C GLN A 44 12.07 14.99 -4.94
N ALA A 45 11.94 16.07 -5.71
CA ALA A 45 12.22 17.42 -5.21
C ALA A 45 11.23 17.84 -4.11
N ALA A 46 9.94 17.51 -4.27
CA ALA A 46 8.94 17.75 -3.24
C ALA A 46 9.22 16.96 -1.95
N ILE A 47 9.62 15.69 -2.06
CA ILE A 47 10.02 14.86 -0.90
C ILE A 47 11.23 15.47 -0.18
N ASN A 48 12.22 15.95 -0.93
CA ASN A 48 13.42 16.56 -0.36
C ASN A 48 13.10 17.83 0.46
N ALA A 49 12.05 18.55 0.07
CA ALA A 49 11.59 19.75 0.75
C ALA A 49 10.81 19.50 2.05
N VAL A 50 10.30 18.28 2.25
CA VAL A 50 9.63 17.90 3.51
C VAL A 50 10.64 17.96 4.66
N PRO A 51 10.34 18.62 5.79
CA PRO A 51 11.24 18.62 6.94
C PRO A 51 11.50 17.21 7.47
N SER A 52 12.76 16.89 7.75
CA SER A 52 13.14 15.60 8.34
C SER A 52 12.56 15.44 9.75
N SER A 53 12.07 14.25 10.06
CA SER A 53 11.44 13.86 11.33
C SER A 53 10.28 14.77 11.74
N SER A 54 9.56 15.34 10.76
CA SER A 54 8.37 16.13 11.00
C SER A 54 7.34 15.33 11.79
N LYS A 55 6.72 15.96 12.79
CA LYS A 55 5.55 15.41 13.50
C LYS A 55 4.23 15.82 12.83
N GLU A 56 4.28 16.84 11.99
CA GLU A 56 3.15 17.36 11.24
C GLU A 56 3.07 16.66 9.89
N THR A 57 1.84 16.35 9.46
CA THR A 57 1.62 15.81 8.12
C THR A 57 1.94 16.86 7.06
N THR A 58 2.75 16.48 6.07
CA THR A 58 2.95 17.26 4.83
C THR A 58 2.16 16.63 3.70
N VAL A 59 1.36 17.41 2.98
CA VAL A 59 0.61 16.92 1.83
C VAL A 59 1.41 17.21 0.56
N ILE A 60 1.64 16.19 -0.26
CA ILE A 60 2.24 16.36 -1.60
C ILE A 60 1.15 16.04 -2.62
N TYR A 61 0.59 17.07 -3.24
CA TYR A 61 -0.40 16.94 -4.29
C TYR A 61 0.29 16.88 -5.65
N ILE A 62 0.08 15.80 -6.41
CA ILE A 62 0.76 15.53 -7.67
C ILE A 62 -0.26 15.62 -8.81
N LYS A 63 -0.12 16.67 -9.64
CA LYS A 63 -0.99 16.84 -10.82
C LYS A 63 -0.82 15.69 -11.81
N SER A 64 -1.83 15.50 -12.66
CA SER A 64 -1.79 14.52 -13.76
C SER A 64 -0.56 14.74 -14.64
N GLY A 65 0.08 13.65 -15.03
CA GLY A 65 1.34 13.65 -15.77
C GLY A 65 2.12 12.35 -15.56
N VAL A 66 3.08 12.13 -16.46
CA VAL A 66 4.03 11.02 -16.35
C VAL A 66 5.34 11.55 -15.78
N TYR A 67 5.66 11.09 -14.57
CA TYR A 67 6.87 11.42 -13.83
C TYR A 67 7.85 10.24 -13.98
N LYS A 68 8.72 10.32 -15.01
CA LYS A 68 9.76 9.31 -15.23
C LYS A 68 10.97 9.59 -14.35
N GLU A 69 10.92 9.12 -13.11
CA GLU A 69 11.96 9.32 -12.10
C GLU A 69 12.03 8.13 -11.14
N LYS A 70 13.22 7.88 -10.61
CA LYS A 70 13.44 6.91 -9.54
C LYS A 70 13.35 7.62 -8.19
N VAL A 71 12.36 7.24 -7.39
CA VAL A 71 11.97 7.99 -6.19
C VAL A 71 12.30 7.21 -4.92
N VAL A 72 12.80 7.92 -3.93
CA VAL A 72 13.02 7.42 -2.57
C VAL A 72 12.35 8.37 -1.58
N VAL A 73 11.59 7.81 -0.64
CA VAL A 73 11.16 8.45 0.61
C VAL A 73 12.08 7.92 1.72
N PRO A 74 13.14 8.66 2.09
CA PRO A 74 14.08 8.24 3.12
C PRO A 74 13.43 8.03 4.49
N ALA A 75 14.08 7.27 5.37
CA ALA A 75 13.54 6.90 6.69
C ALA A 75 13.25 8.11 7.61
N ASP A 76 13.95 9.23 7.42
CA ASP A 76 13.73 10.48 8.14
C ASP A 76 12.61 11.34 7.53
N LYS A 77 12.03 10.96 6.37
CA LYS A 77 10.87 11.64 5.78
C LYS A 77 9.59 10.89 6.16
N GLN A 78 8.93 11.35 7.22
CA GLN A 78 7.75 10.68 7.81
C GLN A 78 6.52 11.60 7.76
N ASN A 79 5.33 11.04 7.99
CA ASN A 79 4.06 11.77 8.00
C ASN A 79 3.83 12.54 6.68
N ILE A 80 3.87 11.81 5.56
CA ILE A 80 3.65 12.40 4.24
C ILE A 80 2.37 11.80 3.66
N HIS A 81 1.50 12.67 3.15
CA HIS A 81 0.31 12.29 2.41
C HIS A 81 0.49 12.68 0.94
N PHE A 82 0.79 11.69 0.09
CA PHE A 82 0.81 11.83 -1.35
C PHE A 82 -0.60 11.71 -1.91
N ILE A 83 -1.03 12.67 -2.71
CA ILE A 83 -2.34 12.67 -3.38
C ILE A 83 -2.11 12.92 -4.86
N GLY A 84 -2.35 11.93 -5.71
CA GLY A 84 -2.45 12.16 -7.14
C GLY A 84 -3.78 12.82 -7.51
N GLU A 85 -3.75 13.61 -8.57
CA GLU A 85 -4.95 14.22 -9.13
C GLU A 85 -5.89 13.17 -9.75
N ASP A 86 -5.32 12.14 -10.39
CA ASP A 86 -6.07 11.03 -10.95
C ASP A 86 -5.25 9.74 -10.96
N ALA A 87 -5.85 8.64 -10.48
CA ALA A 87 -5.15 7.37 -10.33
C ALA A 87 -4.57 6.82 -11.63
N LYS A 88 -5.20 7.11 -12.78
CA LYS A 88 -4.78 6.59 -14.10
C LYS A 88 -3.82 7.54 -14.81
N ASN A 89 -3.87 8.84 -14.53
CA ASN A 89 -3.12 9.86 -15.27
C ASN A 89 -1.99 10.49 -14.46
N THR A 90 -1.94 10.34 -13.14
CA THR A 90 -0.78 10.68 -12.31
C THR A 90 0.09 9.42 -12.16
N ILE A 91 1.17 9.33 -12.93
CA ILE A 91 1.99 8.11 -13.03
C ILE A 91 3.43 8.40 -12.64
N ILE A 92 3.96 7.71 -11.64
CA ILE A 92 5.39 7.66 -11.33
C ILE A 92 5.93 6.37 -11.95
N THR A 93 6.89 6.48 -12.88
CA THR A 93 7.39 5.34 -13.66
C THR A 93 8.91 5.30 -13.74
N TRP A 94 9.47 4.09 -13.71
CA TRP A 94 10.88 3.83 -14.00
C TRP A 94 11.02 2.47 -14.73
N ASP A 95 12.25 2.10 -15.12
CA ASP A 95 12.51 0.92 -15.95
C ASP A 95 13.78 0.16 -15.54
N ASP A 96 14.10 0.13 -14.25
CA ASP A 96 15.19 -0.69 -13.75
C ASP A 96 14.76 -2.14 -13.51
N TYR A 97 15.68 -3.08 -13.74
CA TYR A 97 15.46 -4.51 -13.53
C TYR A 97 16.73 -5.21 -13.09
N SER A 98 16.57 -6.34 -12.40
CA SER A 98 17.68 -7.19 -11.98
C SER A 98 18.48 -7.69 -13.18
N GLY A 99 19.77 -7.38 -13.22
CA GLY A 99 20.68 -7.67 -14.34
C GLY A 99 20.93 -6.51 -15.30
N LYS A 100 20.27 -5.35 -15.12
CA LYS A 100 20.61 -4.10 -15.82
C LYS A 100 21.86 -3.49 -15.17
N GLY A 101 23.05 -3.84 -15.66
CA GLY A 101 24.30 -3.49 -14.99
C GLY A 101 24.38 -4.14 -13.61
N ASP A 102 24.67 -3.36 -12.57
CA ASP A 102 24.77 -3.84 -11.18
C ASP A 102 23.42 -3.86 -10.43
N ILE A 103 22.31 -3.56 -11.12
CA ILE A 103 20.98 -3.55 -10.52
C ILE A 103 20.56 -4.99 -10.17
N ASN A 104 19.99 -5.15 -8.99
CA ASN A 104 19.34 -6.36 -8.51
C ASN A 104 17.87 -6.06 -8.15
N THR A 105 17.10 -7.08 -7.75
CA THR A 105 15.70 -6.91 -7.32
C THR A 105 15.51 -5.72 -6.37
N PHE A 106 16.32 -5.63 -5.31
CA PHE A 106 16.18 -4.62 -4.24
C PHE A 106 16.58 -3.21 -4.66
N THR A 107 17.24 -3.06 -5.79
CA THR A 107 17.63 -1.75 -6.35
C THR A 107 16.88 -1.43 -7.64
N SER A 108 15.96 -2.29 -8.08
CA SER A 108 15.17 -2.11 -9.32
C SER A 108 13.91 -1.25 -9.15
N TYR A 109 13.61 -0.82 -7.92
CA TYR A 109 12.38 -0.09 -7.59
C TYR A 109 12.19 1.17 -8.44
N THR A 110 10.93 1.49 -8.72
CA THR A 110 10.52 2.83 -9.19
C THR A 110 10.37 3.78 -8.01
N LEU A 111 9.63 3.35 -6.99
CA LEU A 111 9.46 4.09 -5.74
C LEU A 111 9.84 3.22 -4.55
N LYS A 112 10.75 3.71 -3.69
CA LYS A 112 11.10 3.09 -2.41
C LYS A 112 10.65 3.95 -1.23
N ILE A 113 9.95 3.35 -0.28
CA ILE A 113 9.42 4.02 0.91
C ILE A 113 10.04 3.41 2.17
N MET A 114 10.95 4.15 2.80
CA MET A 114 11.57 3.78 4.08
C MET A 114 10.95 4.56 5.25
N GLY A 115 10.31 5.70 4.97
CA GLY A 115 9.64 6.54 5.96
C GLY A 115 8.35 5.90 6.51
N ASN A 116 8.04 6.19 7.77
CA ASN A 116 6.82 5.73 8.43
C ASN A 116 5.65 6.70 8.24
N HIS A 117 4.42 6.21 8.45
CA HIS A 117 3.19 7.00 8.38
C HIS A 117 3.00 7.68 7.02
N ILE A 118 3.23 6.91 5.95
CA ILE A 118 3.02 7.38 4.58
C ILE A 118 1.60 7.04 4.16
N LEU A 119 0.85 8.03 3.72
CA LEU A 119 -0.39 7.83 3.00
C LEU A 119 -0.18 8.17 1.53
N MET A 120 -0.67 7.32 0.66
CA MET A 120 -0.67 7.54 -0.77
C MET A 120 -2.06 7.27 -1.35
N GLU A 121 -2.62 8.23 -2.07
CA GLU A 121 -3.94 8.10 -2.68
C GLU A 121 -3.96 8.56 -4.14
N ASN A 122 -4.75 7.90 -4.98
CA ASN A 122 -5.08 8.32 -6.35
C ASN A 122 -3.89 8.49 -7.32
N LEU A 123 -2.91 7.59 -7.32
CA LEU A 123 -1.85 7.59 -8.34
C LEU A 123 -1.39 6.19 -8.77
N THR A 124 -0.65 6.13 -9.88
CA THR A 124 -0.01 4.92 -10.39
C THR A 124 1.49 4.92 -10.05
N ILE A 125 1.99 3.80 -9.56
CA ILE A 125 3.42 3.47 -9.47
C ILE A 125 3.69 2.32 -10.43
N GLU A 126 4.58 2.53 -11.39
CA GLU A 126 4.83 1.59 -12.48
C GLU A 126 6.32 1.28 -12.63
N ASN A 127 6.66 0.00 -12.77
CA ASN A 127 7.89 -0.41 -13.43
C ASN A 127 7.59 -0.86 -14.86
N SER A 128 8.13 -0.12 -15.83
CA SER A 128 7.81 -0.22 -17.26
C SER A 128 8.79 -1.09 -18.07
N GLU A 129 9.76 -1.77 -17.43
CA GLU A 129 10.77 -2.55 -18.16
C GLU A 129 10.18 -3.69 -19.02
N GLY A 130 9.09 -4.32 -18.57
CA GLY A 130 8.51 -5.48 -19.26
C GLY A 130 8.95 -6.83 -18.68
N LEU A 131 9.22 -7.81 -19.55
CA LEU A 131 9.43 -9.23 -19.18
C LEU A 131 10.92 -9.64 -19.15
N ARG A 132 11.79 -8.84 -18.52
CA ARG A 132 13.24 -9.12 -18.45
C ARG A 132 13.74 -9.78 -17.16
N GLY A 133 12.90 -9.90 -16.15
CA GLY A 133 13.26 -10.42 -14.84
C GLY A 133 12.57 -9.64 -13.73
N GLN A 134 13.13 -9.69 -12.53
CA GLN A 134 12.62 -8.94 -11.37
C GLN A 134 12.74 -7.43 -11.61
N ALA A 135 11.62 -6.71 -11.46
CA ALA A 135 11.53 -5.28 -11.71
C ALA A 135 10.47 -4.67 -10.79
N VAL A 136 10.93 -4.08 -9.69
CA VAL A 136 10.05 -3.59 -8.62
C VAL A 136 9.41 -2.25 -9.02
N ALA A 137 8.09 -2.15 -8.90
CA ALA A 137 7.39 -0.87 -9.02
C ALA A 137 7.43 -0.14 -7.67
N LEU A 138 6.98 -0.81 -6.61
CA LEU A 138 6.88 -0.24 -5.28
C LEU A 138 7.61 -1.10 -4.26
N ASP A 139 8.58 -0.52 -3.56
CA ASP A 139 9.27 -1.08 -2.40
C ASP A 139 8.82 -0.32 -1.14
N VAL A 140 8.21 -1.02 -0.18
CA VAL A 140 7.73 -0.42 1.08
C VAL A 140 8.40 -1.14 2.24
N GLU A 141 9.22 -0.41 3.01
CA GLU A 141 9.86 -0.88 4.23
C GLU A 141 9.31 -0.18 5.49
N GLY A 142 8.68 0.99 5.32
CA GLY A 142 8.13 1.80 6.40
C GLY A 142 6.89 1.20 7.08
N ASP A 143 6.75 1.44 8.38
CA ASP A 143 5.59 1.05 9.19
C ASP A 143 4.45 2.07 9.08
N GLN A 144 3.22 1.58 9.17
CA GLN A 144 1.98 2.35 9.06
C GLN A 144 1.83 3.07 7.71
N CYS A 145 2.22 2.39 6.63
CA CYS A 145 2.02 2.90 5.28
C CYS A 145 0.66 2.47 4.74
N MET A 146 -0.09 3.39 4.15
CA MET A 146 -1.42 3.17 3.60
C MET A 146 -1.51 3.66 2.15
N PHE A 147 -2.14 2.85 1.30
CA PHE A 147 -2.31 3.10 -0.12
C PHE A 147 -3.81 2.96 -0.43
N LYS A 148 -4.44 4.01 -0.98
CA LYS A 148 -5.86 3.97 -1.35
C LYS A 148 -6.08 4.36 -2.79
N ASN A 149 -6.86 3.57 -3.53
CA ASN A 149 -7.14 3.86 -4.93
C ASN A 149 -5.86 4.07 -5.76
N CYS A 150 -4.80 3.35 -5.42
CA CYS A 150 -3.53 3.37 -6.13
C CYS A 150 -3.49 2.24 -7.15
N ARG A 151 -2.68 2.43 -8.20
CA ARG A 151 -2.37 1.38 -9.17
C ARG A 151 -0.89 1.02 -9.01
N ILE A 152 -0.58 -0.25 -8.80
CA ILE A 152 0.79 -0.74 -8.65
C ILE A 152 1.04 -1.73 -9.78
N VAL A 153 1.82 -1.29 -10.77
CA VAL A 153 1.88 -1.90 -12.09
C VAL A 153 3.30 -2.37 -12.38
N GLY A 154 3.47 -3.65 -12.68
CA GLY A 154 4.79 -4.21 -13.00
C GLY A 154 4.66 -5.62 -13.55
N ASN A 155 5.75 -6.37 -13.63
CA ASN A 155 5.70 -7.78 -14.05
C ASN A 155 6.15 -8.70 -12.92
N GLN A 156 7.39 -9.19 -12.95
CA GLN A 156 7.91 -10.01 -11.87
C GLN A 156 8.37 -9.09 -10.74
N ASP A 157 8.02 -9.45 -9.50
CA ASP A 157 8.38 -8.70 -8.29
C ASP A 157 7.77 -7.26 -8.24
N THR A 158 6.55 -7.06 -8.74
CA THR A 158 5.90 -5.72 -8.82
C THR A 158 5.88 -4.95 -7.49
N LEU A 159 5.38 -5.57 -6.41
CA LEU A 159 5.24 -4.97 -5.08
C LEU A 159 6.13 -5.71 -4.08
N TYR A 160 7.17 -5.04 -3.62
CA TYR A 160 7.98 -5.48 -2.50
C TYR A 160 7.44 -4.91 -1.19
N ALA A 161 6.49 -5.63 -0.58
CA ALA A 161 5.92 -5.32 0.72
C ALA A 161 6.84 -5.85 1.84
N ALA A 162 7.88 -5.08 2.15
CA ALA A 162 9.00 -5.42 3.02
C ALA A 162 8.92 -4.77 4.41
N GLY A 163 9.90 -5.08 5.27
CA GLY A 163 9.97 -4.58 6.64
C GLY A 163 9.40 -5.60 7.63
N ASP A 164 10.30 -6.31 8.32
CA ASP A 164 9.96 -7.49 9.13
C ASP A 164 8.95 -7.21 10.28
N ASN A 165 8.80 -5.96 10.70
CA ASN A 165 7.81 -5.52 11.69
C ASN A 165 6.94 -4.36 11.18
N ALA A 166 6.99 -4.08 9.87
CA ALA A 166 6.24 -3.02 9.25
C ALA A 166 4.82 -3.50 8.94
N ARG A 167 3.86 -2.60 9.13
CA ARG A 167 2.45 -2.82 8.83
C ARG A 167 2.03 -1.94 7.67
N GLN A 168 1.37 -2.54 6.69
CA GLN A 168 1.02 -1.89 5.43
C GLN A 168 -0.44 -2.17 5.06
N TYR A 169 -1.13 -1.18 4.52
CA TYR A 169 -2.54 -1.29 4.17
C TYR A 169 -2.81 -0.82 2.75
N PHE A 170 -3.32 -1.70 1.92
CA PHE A 170 -3.71 -1.42 0.54
C PHE A 170 -5.24 -1.54 0.45
N LYS A 171 -5.93 -0.44 0.14
CA LYS A 171 -7.39 -0.41 0.03
C LYS A 171 -7.81 0.06 -1.35
N HIS A 172 -8.75 -0.63 -2.00
CA HIS A 172 -9.22 -0.26 -3.35
C HIS A 172 -8.09 -0.11 -4.37
N CYS A 173 -7.00 -0.86 -4.21
CA CYS A 173 -5.86 -0.76 -5.11
C CYS A 173 -6.01 -1.73 -6.28
N HIS A 174 -5.47 -1.35 -7.44
CA HIS A 174 -5.23 -2.27 -8.56
C HIS A 174 -3.77 -2.71 -8.52
N ILE A 175 -3.51 -4.01 -8.42
CA ILE A 175 -2.14 -4.55 -8.39
C ILE A 175 -2.02 -5.60 -9.49
N GLU A 176 -1.02 -5.45 -10.36
CA GLU A 176 -0.82 -6.38 -11.46
C GLU A 176 0.62 -6.83 -11.63
N GLY A 177 0.78 -8.09 -12.05
CA GLY A 177 2.09 -8.67 -12.25
C GLY A 177 2.06 -10.09 -12.77
N THR A 178 3.23 -10.73 -12.80
CA THR A 178 3.44 -12.06 -13.38
C THR A 178 3.85 -13.07 -12.32
N THR A 179 5.11 -13.09 -11.94
CA THR A 179 5.70 -14.02 -10.97
C THR A 179 6.00 -13.28 -9.67
N ASP A 180 5.57 -13.86 -8.55
CA ASP A 180 5.88 -13.37 -7.19
C ASP A 180 5.58 -11.87 -7.01
N PHE A 181 4.55 -11.37 -7.69
CA PHE A 181 4.41 -9.93 -7.89
C PHE A 181 3.94 -9.18 -6.64
N ILE A 182 3.58 -9.90 -5.57
CA ILE A 182 3.45 -9.37 -4.21
C ILE A 182 4.34 -10.21 -3.29
N PHE A 183 5.46 -9.66 -2.83
CA PHE A 183 6.48 -10.42 -2.08
C PHE A 183 7.12 -9.58 -0.98
N GLY A 184 7.78 -10.24 -0.03
CA GLY A 184 8.42 -9.59 1.11
C GLY A 184 7.95 -10.10 2.48
N SER A 185 8.24 -9.32 3.53
CA SER A 185 8.14 -9.75 4.93
C SER A 185 7.13 -8.99 5.79
N SER A 186 6.51 -7.94 5.28
CA SER A 186 5.61 -7.10 6.10
C SER A 186 4.36 -7.84 6.54
N THR A 187 3.70 -7.29 7.57
CA THR A 187 2.28 -7.55 7.80
C THR A 187 1.49 -6.63 6.88
N ALA A 188 0.88 -7.17 5.82
CA ALA A 188 0.15 -6.37 4.84
C ALA A 188 -1.30 -6.84 4.69
N VAL A 189 -2.24 -5.90 4.75
CA VAL A 189 -3.65 -6.13 4.42
C VAL A 189 -3.94 -5.54 3.05
N PHE A 190 -4.49 -6.36 2.16
CA PHE A 190 -5.07 -5.96 0.88
C PHE A 190 -6.59 -6.07 1.03
N GLN A 191 -7.31 -4.96 1.02
CA GLN A 191 -8.75 -4.94 1.19
C GLN A 191 -9.44 -4.33 -0.02
N GLU A 192 -10.43 -5.04 -0.57
CA GLU A 192 -11.24 -4.56 -1.69
C GLU A 192 -10.36 -4.18 -2.90
N CYS A 193 -9.25 -4.90 -3.09
CA CYS A 193 -8.32 -4.69 -4.20
C CYS A 193 -8.66 -5.58 -5.40
N ASP A 194 -8.34 -5.07 -6.59
CA ASP A 194 -8.32 -5.85 -7.83
C ASP A 194 -6.89 -6.35 -8.07
N ILE A 195 -6.72 -7.67 -8.13
CA ILE A 195 -5.42 -8.33 -8.29
C ILE A 195 -5.40 -9.02 -9.66
N LEU A 196 -4.59 -8.49 -10.60
CA LEU A 196 -4.56 -8.95 -11.98
C LEU A 196 -3.30 -9.77 -12.30
N CYS A 197 -3.50 -11.06 -12.59
CA CYS A 197 -2.45 -11.98 -12.98
C CYS A 197 -2.18 -11.90 -14.49
N LYS A 198 -0.94 -11.59 -14.88
CA LYS A 198 -0.52 -11.46 -16.29
C LYS A 198 0.19 -12.68 -16.85
N LYS A 199 0.48 -13.69 -16.02
CA LYS A 199 1.17 -14.93 -16.41
C LYS A 199 0.72 -16.09 -15.54
N GLN A 200 0.82 -17.30 -16.08
CA GLN A 200 0.65 -18.55 -15.32
C GLN A 200 1.82 -18.71 -14.34
N SER A 201 1.66 -18.21 -13.10
CA SER A 201 2.72 -18.19 -12.10
C SER A 201 2.14 -18.03 -10.69
N PHE A 202 2.78 -17.24 -9.82
CA PHE A 202 2.42 -17.09 -8.42
C PHE A 202 2.01 -15.65 -8.13
N ILE A 203 0.90 -15.45 -7.42
CA ILE A 203 0.49 -14.12 -6.97
C ILE A 203 1.45 -13.61 -5.89
N THR A 204 1.69 -14.44 -4.87
CA THR A 204 2.50 -14.03 -3.72
C THR A 204 3.71 -14.91 -3.43
N ALA A 205 4.75 -14.28 -2.88
CA ALA A 205 5.94 -14.94 -2.36
C ALA A 205 6.37 -14.34 -1.01
N ALA A 206 5.59 -14.64 0.03
CA ALA A 206 5.85 -14.12 1.38
C ALA A 206 7.09 -14.77 2.04
N ARG A 207 7.79 -13.99 2.85
CA ARG A 207 8.88 -14.39 3.78
C ARG A 207 8.62 -13.88 5.20
N THR A 208 7.38 -14.02 5.66
CA THR A 208 6.94 -13.60 6.98
C THR A 208 7.92 -14.08 8.07
N PRO A 209 8.44 -13.19 8.94
CA PRO A 209 9.35 -13.57 10.00
C PRO A 209 8.71 -14.54 11.00
N GLN A 210 9.52 -15.43 11.56
CA GLN A 210 9.06 -16.35 12.61
C GLN A 210 8.47 -15.57 13.79
N GLY A 211 7.31 -16.02 14.27
CA GLY A 211 6.63 -15.41 15.41
C GLY A 211 5.70 -14.24 15.06
N GLN A 212 5.69 -13.77 13.80
CA GLN A 212 4.66 -12.81 13.37
C GLN A 212 3.29 -13.51 13.27
N PRO A 213 2.24 -12.96 13.91
CA PRO A 213 0.92 -13.58 13.91
C PRO A 213 0.24 -13.50 12.54
N PHE A 214 0.61 -12.52 11.72
CA PHE A 214 0.03 -12.26 10.41
C PHE A 214 1.14 -12.00 9.39
N GLY A 215 0.92 -12.42 8.15
CA GLY A 215 1.73 -12.03 7.00
C GLY A 215 0.89 -11.21 6.04
N TYR A 216 0.62 -11.76 4.85
CA TYR A 216 -0.28 -11.12 3.88
C TYR A 216 -1.70 -11.61 4.05
N VAL A 217 -2.65 -10.66 4.11
CA VAL A 217 -4.07 -10.97 4.26
C VAL A 217 -4.86 -10.22 3.17
N PHE A 218 -5.47 -10.98 2.28
CA PHE A 218 -6.35 -10.49 1.23
C PHE A 218 -7.80 -10.61 1.72
N MET A 219 -8.50 -9.48 1.79
CA MET A 219 -9.88 -9.37 2.28
C MET A 219 -10.77 -8.78 1.19
N ASN A 220 -11.86 -9.48 0.84
CA ASN A 220 -12.84 -8.97 -0.13
C ASN A 220 -12.21 -8.57 -1.48
N CYS A 221 -11.09 -9.19 -1.87
CA CYS A 221 -10.38 -8.86 -3.10
C CYS A 221 -10.97 -9.63 -4.28
N LYS A 222 -10.83 -9.07 -5.48
CA LYS A 222 -11.13 -9.75 -6.73
C LYS A 222 -9.82 -10.22 -7.36
N ILE A 223 -9.68 -11.52 -7.54
CA ILE A 223 -8.51 -12.13 -8.15
C ILE A 223 -8.84 -12.45 -9.60
N GLU A 224 -8.23 -11.70 -10.51
CA GLU A 224 -8.45 -11.75 -11.95
C GLU A 224 -7.19 -12.17 -12.70
N ALA A 225 -7.36 -12.54 -13.97
CA ALA A 225 -6.26 -12.85 -14.85
C ALA A 225 -6.49 -12.21 -16.22
N ALA A 226 -5.40 -11.80 -16.86
CA ALA A 226 -5.42 -11.34 -18.24
C ALA A 226 -5.97 -12.44 -19.17
N PRO A 227 -6.48 -12.09 -20.37
CA PRO A 227 -7.00 -13.07 -21.30
C PRO A 227 -6.02 -14.22 -21.57
N SER A 228 -6.55 -15.45 -21.63
CA SER A 228 -5.77 -16.70 -21.86
C SER A 228 -4.82 -17.11 -20.73
N ILE A 229 -4.78 -16.40 -19.61
CA ILE A 229 -4.01 -16.82 -18.44
C ILE A 229 -4.82 -17.82 -17.61
N GLY A 230 -4.27 -19.02 -17.48
CA GLY A 230 -4.75 -20.11 -16.64
C GLY A 230 -3.68 -20.54 -15.63
N GLN A 231 -3.97 -21.55 -14.82
CA GLN A 231 -2.98 -22.26 -14.01
C GLN A 231 -2.14 -21.37 -13.06
N VAL A 232 -2.76 -20.40 -12.40
CA VAL A 232 -2.09 -19.52 -11.43
C VAL A 232 -2.19 -20.10 -10.02
N PHE A 233 -1.11 -20.00 -9.26
CA PHE A 233 -1.09 -20.30 -7.83
C PHE A 233 -1.28 -19.03 -6.99
N LEU A 234 -1.98 -19.15 -5.87
CA LEU A 234 -2.17 -18.08 -4.88
C LEU A 234 -0.85 -17.68 -4.22
N ALA A 235 -0.01 -18.65 -3.85
CA ALA A 235 1.30 -18.36 -3.26
C ALA A 235 2.32 -19.50 -3.37
N ARG A 236 3.57 -19.14 -3.09
CA ARG A 236 4.66 -20.06 -2.73
C ARG A 236 5.56 -19.47 -1.62
N PRO A 237 6.12 -20.30 -0.72
CA PRO A 237 6.85 -19.79 0.45
C PRO A 237 8.29 -19.39 0.13
N TRP A 238 8.54 -18.10 -0.01
CA TRP A 238 9.91 -17.59 -0.26
C TRP A 238 10.86 -17.87 0.91
N ARG A 239 10.34 -17.98 2.14
CA ARG A 239 11.07 -18.49 3.31
C ARG A 239 10.14 -19.36 4.19
N ALA A 240 10.73 -20.04 5.17
CA ALA A 240 9.97 -20.70 6.24
C ALA A 240 9.07 -19.69 6.95
N TYR A 241 7.97 -20.17 7.56
CA TYR A 241 6.98 -19.34 8.26
C TYR A 241 6.19 -18.35 7.39
N ALA A 242 6.32 -18.41 6.06
CA ALA A 242 5.51 -17.61 5.15
C ALA A 242 4.02 -17.75 5.47
N ASN A 243 3.34 -16.62 5.67
CA ASN A 243 1.94 -16.58 6.09
C ASN A 243 1.13 -15.77 5.07
N VAL A 244 0.14 -16.41 4.47
CA VAL A 244 -0.75 -15.80 3.46
C VAL A 244 -2.17 -16.29 3.67
N VAL A 245 -3.13 -15.37 3.75
CA VAL A 245 -4.55 -15.68 3.91
C VAL A 245 -5.37 -14.96 2.85
N PHE A 246 -6.24 -15.70 2.16
CA PHE A 246 -7.29 -15.13 1.30
C PHE A 246 -8.65 -15.36 1.93
N MET A 247 -9.36 -14.28 2.27
CA MET A 247 -10.67 -14.36 2.91
C MET A 247 -11.71 -13.51 2.18
N ASN A 248 -12.89 -14.09 1.96
CA ASN A 248 -14.01 -13.50 1.24
C ASN A 248 -13.62 -12.98 -0.15
N CYS A 249 -12.60 -13.56 -0.78
CA CYS A 249 -12.12 -13.13 -2.09
C CYS A 249 -12.90 -13.82 -3.22
N GLN A 250 -13.08 -13.14 -4.34
CA GLN A 250 -13.58 -13.76 -5.57
C GLN A 250 -12.40 -14.33 -6.36
N LEU A 251 -12.29 -15.66 -6.44
CA LEU A 251 -11.24 -16.38 -7.16
C LEU A 251 -11.74 -16.84 -8.53
N GLY A 252 -11.11 -16.36 -9.60
CA GLY A 252 -11.42 -16.80 -10.96
C GLY A 252 -11.00 -18.25 -11.23
N GLY A 253 -11.64 -18.91 -12.21
CA GLY A 253 -11.39 -20.32 -12.56
C GLY A 253 -10.01 -20.64 -13.15
N PHE A 254 -9.13 -19.63 -13.27
CA PHE A 254 -7.74 -19.79 -13.66
C PHE A 254 -6.84 -20.20 -12.49
N ILE A 255 -7.31 -20.13 -11.24
CA ILE A 255 -6.57 -20.60 -10.06
C ILE A 255 -6.46 -22.13 -10.12
N ARG A 256 -5.26 -22.65 -9.89
CA ARG A 256 -5.01 -24.09 -9.86
C ARG A 256 -5.82 -24.77 -8.74
N PRO A 257 -6.36 -25.98 -8.96
CA PRO A 257 -7.03 -26.74 -7.90
C PRO A 257 -6.15 -26.94 -6.67
N GLU A 258 -4.83 -27.13 -6.85
CA GLU A 258 -3.85 -27.24 -5.77
C GLU A 258 -3.77 -25.96 -4.92
N GLY A 259 -4.10 -24.81 -5.51
CA GLY A 259 -4.12 -23.46 -4.92
C GLY A 259 -2.75 -22.88 -4.61
N TRP A 260 -1.87 -23.69 -4.05
CA TRP A 260 -0.58 -23.29 -3.50
C TRP A 260 0.53 -24.20 -4.03
N SER A 261 1.74 -23.65 -4.14
CA SER A 261 2.91 -24.44 -4.50
C SER A 261 3.94 -24.38 -3.38
N ASN A 262 4.61 -25.50 -3.15
CA ASN A 262 5.82 -25.49 -2.36
C ASN A 262 6.95 -24.77 -3.12
N TRP A 263 7.96 -24.29 -2.39
CA TRP A 263 9.14 -23.68 -2.99
C TRP A 263 10.13 -24.77 -3.40
N HIS A 264 10.03 -25.23 -4.65
CA HIS A 264 10.87 -26.30 -5.19
C HIS A 264 10.91 -27.52 -4.23
N ASP A 265 12.06 -28.19 -4.10
CA ASP A 265 12.26 -29.37 -3.23
C ASP A 265 12.67 -28.98 -1.80
N THR A 266 12.04 -27.95 -1.24
CA THR A 266 12.33 -27.51 0.15
C THR A 266 11.26 -27.96 1.13
N ASP A 267 11.56 -27.92 2.42
CA ASP A 267 10.62 -28.28 3.48
C ASP A 267 9.80 -27.08 4.01
N ARG A 268 9.75 -25.96 3.28
CA ARG A 268 9.13 -24.71 3.77
C ARG A 268 7.62 -24.83 4.01
N TYR A 269 6.96 -25.72 3.27
CA TYR A 269 5.55 -26.04 3.48
C TYR A 269 5.24 -26.56 4.89
N LYS A 270 6.24 -27.10 5.63
CA LYS A 270 6.04 -27.61 7.00
C LYS A 270 5.79 -26.50 8.02
N THR A 271 6.22 -25.28 7.74
CA THR A 271 6.08 -24.13 8.65
C THR A 271 5.31 -22.96 8.05
N ALA A 272 5.06 -22.96 6.74
CA ALA A 272 4.20 -21.98 6.10
C ALA A 272 2.75 -22.12 6.60
N PHE A 273 2.04 -21.00 6.69
CA PHE A 273 0.63 -20.95 7.04
C PHE A 273 -0.15 -20.31 5.89
N TYR A 274 -0.68 -21.15 4.99
CA TYR A 274 -1.50 -20.71 3.86
C TYR A 274 -2.95 -21.12 4.08
N ALA A 275 -3.84 -20.13 4.15
CA ALA A 275 -5.23 -20.38 4.51
C ALA A 275 -6.22 -19.65 3.63
N GLU A 276 -7.42 -20.23 3.53
CA GLU A 276 -8.59 -19.64 2.88
C GLU A 276 -9.77 -19.54 3.84
N TYR A 277 -10.66 -18.57 3.60
CA TYR A 277 -11.92 -18.45 4.31
C TYR A 277 -13.00 -17.85 3.41
N HIS A 278 -14.07 -18.61 3.14
CA HIS A 278 -15.26 -18.12 2.42
C HIS A 278 -14.94 -17.42 1.08
N ASN A 279 -13.91 -17.88 0.38
CA ASN A 279 -13.67 -17.46 -0.99
C ASN A 279 -14.81 -17.95 -1.90
N THR A 280 -15.09 -17.21 -2.95
CA THR A 280 -16.16 -17.51 -3.93
C THR A 280 -15.61 -17.51 -5.35
N GLY A 281 -16.40 -17.95 -6.32
CA GLY A 281 -15.99 -18.03 -7.72
C GLY A 281 -15.41 -19.39 -8.12
N ALA A 282 -15.16 -19.57 -9.42
CA ALA A 282 -14.81 -20.87 -9.99
C ALA A 282 -13.45 -21.42 -9.52
N GLY A 283 -12.56 -20.57 -8.99
CA GLY A 283 -11.27 -20.98 -8.43
C GLY A 283 -11.30 -21.28 -6.93
N ALA A 284 -12.45 -21.15 -6.27
CA ALA A 284 -12.57 -21.25 -4.81
C ALA A 284 -12.85 -22.66 -4.28
N ASP A 285 -12.97 -23.68 -5.14
CA ASP A 285 -13.09 -25.07 -4.67
C ASP A 285 -11.80 -25.52 -3.99
N THR A 286 -11.90 -25.91 -2.72
CA THR A 286 -10.77 -26.28 -1.87
C THR A 286 -10.54 -27.79 -1.77
N THR A 287 -11.38 -28.62 -2.39
CA THR A 287 -11.32 -30.10 -2.28
C THR A 287 -10.03 -30.72 -2.80
N GLN A 288 -9.31 -30.03 -3.68
CA GLN A 288 -8.05 -30.48 -4.30
C GLN A 288 -6.84 -29.66 -3.86
N ARG A 289 -6.99 -28.79 -2.84
CA ARG A 289 -5.86 -28.01 -2.33
C ARG A 289 -4.78 -28.94 -1.80
N VAL A 290 -3.53 -28.47 -1.86
CA VAL A 290 -2.42 -29.16 -1.22
C VAL A 290 -2.74 -29.46 0.25
N SER A 291 -2.36 -30.66 0.71
CA SER A 291 -2.76 -31.20 2.02
C SER A 291 -2.24 -30.41 3.22
N TRP A 292 -1.24 -29.54 3.01
CA TRP A 292 -0.65 -28.67 4.03
C TRP A 292 -1.27 -27.26 4.07
N SER A 293 -2.25 -26.97 3.20
CA SER A 293 -3.04 -25.74 3.29
C SER A 293 -4.11 -25.84 4.38
N HIS A 294 -4.66 -24.69 4.77
CA HIS A 294 -5.63 -24.59 5.85
C HIS A 294 -6.94 -23.95 5.38
N GLN A 295 -8.04 -24.31 6.01
CA GLN A 295 -9.30 -23.59 5.93
C GLN A 295 -9.56 -22.98 7.31
N LEU A 296 -9.74 -21.66 7.37
CA LEU A 296 -10.03 -21.03 8.65
C LEU A 296 -11.43 -21.41 9.12
N THR A 297 -11.57 -21.66 10.42
CA THR A 297 -12.89 -21.73 11.05
C THR A 297 -13.48 -20.33 11.24
N ASN A 298 -14.79 -20.24 11.49
CA ASN A 298 -15.44 -18.96 11.80
C ASN A 298 -14.78 -18.25 12.99
N GLU A 299 -14.38 -18.99 14.03
CA GLU A 299 -13.69 -18.44 15.21
C GLU A 299 -12.28 -17.92 14.87
N GLN A 300 -11.55 -18.64 14.02
CA GLN A 300 -10.24 -18.17 13.54
C GLN A 300 -10.39 -16.91 12.68
N ALA A 301 -11.36 -16.90 11.76
CA ALA A 301 -11.63 -15.79 10.86
C ALA A 301 -12.02 -14.50 11.61
N GLN A 302 -12.71 -14.60 12.76
CA GLN A 302 -13.03 -13.43 13.61
C GLN A 302 -11.79 -12.69 14.11
N LYS A 303 -10.61 -13.32 14.15
CA LYS A 303 -9.35 -12.66 14.53
C LYS A 303 -8.77 -11.83 13.39
N TYR A 304 -9.11 -12.14 12.15
CA TYR A 304 -8.64 -11.43 10.96
C TYR A 304 -9.49 -10.19 10.66
N THR A 305 -9.36 -9.18 11.51
CA THR A 305 -9.87 -7.83 11.23
C THR A 305 -8.71 -6.90 10.93
N VAL A 306 -8.97 -5.84 10.15
CA VAL A 306 -7.94 -4.85 9.81
C VAL A 306 -7.36 -4.22 11.08
N GLU A 307 -8.20 -3.98 12.09
CA GLU A 307 -7.82 -3.43 13.39
C GLU A 307 -6.90 -4.38 14.17
N ASN A 308 -7.19 -5.70 14.17
CA ASN A 308 -6.36 -6.67 14.88
C ASN A 308 -5.01 -6.89 14.19
N ILE A 309 -5.00 -6.93 12.84
CA ILE A 309 -3.79 -7.20 12.06
C ILE A 309 -2.86 -6.00 12.08
N LEU A 310 -3.38 -4.80 11.83
CA LEU A 310 -2.57 -3.60 11.67
C LEU A 310 -2.54 -2.71 12.92
N GLY A 311 -3.42 -2.92 13.89
CA GLY A 311 -3.58 -2.01 15.03
C GLY A 311 -4.10 -0.63 14.61
N LEU A 312 -4.97 -0.55 13.58
CA LEU A 312 -5.38 0.71 12.93
C LEU A 312 -5.97 1.77 13.86
N ASN A 313 -6.54 1.39 15.01
CA ASN A 313 -6.98 2.36 16.03
C ASN A 313 -5.86 3.31 16.51
N ARG A 314 -4.60 3.01 16.15
CA ARG A 314 -3.40 3.80 16.44
C ARG A 314 -2.87 4.61 15.24
N TRP A 315 -3.38 4.38 14.02
CA TRP A 315 -2.93 5.05 12.79
C TRP A 315 -3.71 6.35 12.62
N LYS A 316 -3.40 7.33 13.47
CA LYS A 316 -3.89 8.69 13.27
C LYS A 316 -2.89 9.41 12.40
N LEU A 317 -3.29 9.77 11.18
CA LEU A 317 -2.66 10.88 10.48
C LEU A 317 -2.93 12.11 11.38
N LYS A 318 -1.89 12.59 12.04
CA LYS A 318 -1.96 13.78 12.88
C LYS A 318 -1.63 15.01 12.06
#